data_AF-A0A520B989-F1
#
_entry.id   AF-A0A520B989-F1
#
_cell.length_a   1.000
_cell.length_b   1.000
_cell.length_c   1.000
_cell.angle_alpha   90.00
_cell.angle_beta   90.00
_cell.angle_gamma   90.00
#
_symmetry.space_group_name_H-M   'P 1'
#
loop_
_entity.id
_entity.type
_entity.pdbx_description
1 polymer ?
#
loop_
_entity_poly.entity_id
_entity_poly.type
_entity_poly.pdbx_seq_one_letter_code
_entity_poly.pdbx_strand_id
1 'polypeptide(L)'
;MANIKIEKKGGSLWWLWALIALLIIGALIWFFVARNDHADRPVQTTAATQPNYVNNAPAAGDTNQQASAMASTDTKTGPITDLSTITASNDTSLVGRDVRLSHVPVGDGKIGDANFWIHDATGKKVYVVLNEVATPGTPTEGRVDVNKGSVIDLVGTIHAASEGAPKGAAAGSQTDPLPKGVAQYIYAQSAKVVS
;
A
#
# COMPACT_ATOMS: atom_id res chain seq x y z
N MET A 1 63.65 -23.02 -47.88
CA MET A 1 62.48 -22.14 -47.71
C MET A 1 61.54 -22.80 -46.72
N ALA A 2 61.44 -22.30 -45.49
CA ALA A 2 60.64 -22.90 -44.42
C ALA A 2 59.33 -22.12 -44.27
N ASN A 3 58.20 -22.82 -44.33
CA ASN A 3 56.86 -22.25 -44.23
C ASN A 3 56.33 -22.52 -42.81
N ILE A 4 56.25 -21.51 -41.96
CA ILE A 4 55.85 -21.64 -40.56
C ILE A 4 54.33 -21.51 -40.48
N LYS A 5 53.62 -22.62 -40.21
CA LYS A 5 52.19 -22.60 -39.92
C LYS A 5 51.96 -21.97 -38.55
N ILE A 6 51.31 -20.82 -38.53
CA ILE A 6 50.88 -20.16 -37.29
C ILE A 6 49.53 -20.77 -36.89
N GLU A 7 49.53 -21.68 -35.92
CA GLU A 7 48.28 -22.18 -35.33
C GLU A 7 47.66 -21.06 -34.48
N LYS A 8 46.49 -20.56 -34.91
CA LYS A 8 45.67 -19.67 -34.08
C LYS A 8 45.12 -20.51 -32.92
N LYS A 9 45.74 -20.40 -31.75
CA LYS A 9 45.21 -20.94 -30.50
C LYS A 9 43.97 -20.14 -30.11
N GLY A 10 42.83 -20.50 -30.70
CA GLY A 10 41.53 -19.98 -30.32
C GLY A 10 41.19 -20.48 -28.94
N GLY A 11 41.65 -19.78 -27.90
CA GLY A 11 41.25 -20.03 -26.52
C GLY A 11 39.76 -19.79 -26.41
N SER A 12 38.97 -20.85 -26.43
CA SER A 12 37.52 -20.72 -26.25
C SER A 12 37.27 -20.15 -24.85
N LEU A 13 36.52 -19.06 -24.77
CA LEU A 13 36.06 -18.46 -23.51
C LEU A 13 35.03 -19.37 -22.77
N TRP A 14 35.09 -20.68 -22.98
CA TRP A 14 34.17 -21.65 -22.41
C TRP A 14 34.21 -21.64 -20.87
N TRP A 15 35.38 -21.40 -20.28
CA TRP A 15 35.53 -21.24 -18.83
C TRP A 15 34.78 -20.01 -18.28
N LEU A 16 34.66 -18.94 -19.06
CA LEU A 16 33.90 -17.74 -18.67
C LEU A 16 32.40 -18.05 -18.64
N TRP A 17 31.90 -18.82 -19.60
CA TRP A 17 30.51 -19.27 -19.63
C TRP A 17 30.19 -20.21 -18.45
N ALA A 18 31.13 -21.07 -18.05
CA ALA A 18 30.97 -21.91 -16.87
C ALA A 18 30.82 -21.08 -15.58
N LEU A 19 31.60 -20.00 -15.42
CA LEU A 19 31.46 -19.10 -14.27
C LEU A 19 30.12 -18.35 -14.26
N ILE A 20 29.65 -17.90 -15.42
CA ILE A 20 28.34 -17.23 -15.55
C ILE A 20 27.21 -18.21 -15.17
N ALA A 21 27.26 -19.44 -15.67
CA ALA A 21 26.28 -20.47 -15.32
C ALA A 21 26.26 -20.75 -13.81
N LEU A 22 27.42 -20.82 -13.17
CA LEU A 22 27.53 -21.03 -11.73
C LEU A 22 26.89 -19.88 -10.93
N LEU A 23 27.11 -18.63 -11.35
CA LEU A 23 26.53 -17.45 -10.69
C LEU A 23 25.00 -17.44 -10.79
N ILE A 24 24.45 -17.78 -11.96
CA ILE A 24 23.00 -17.88 -12.18
C ILE A 24 22.39 -18.96 -11.27
N ILE A 25 23.02 -20.13 -11.18
CA ILE A 25 22.55 -21.23 -10.32
C ILE A 25 22.56 -20.79 -8.84
N GLY A 26 23.63 -20.13 -8.38
CA GLY A 26 23.70 -19.60 -7.02
C GLY A 26 22.60 -18.59 -6.72
N ALA A 27 22.32 -17.67 -7.64
CA ALA A 27 21.25 -16.68 -7.49
C ALA A 27 19.86 -17.32 -7.43
N LEU A 28 19.62 -18.36 -8.24
CA LEU A 28 18.36 -19.11 -8.21
C LEU A 28 18.18 -19.86 -6.91
N ILE A 29 19.21 -20.57 -6.43
CA ILE A 29 19.16 -21.28 -5.14
C ILE A 29 18.89 -20.29 -4.00
N TRP A 30 19.59 -19.16 -3.96
CA TRP A 30 19.37 -18.12 -2.96
C TRP A 30 17.94 -17.56 -3.00
N PHE A 31 17.41 -17.29 -4.20
CA PHE A 31 16.05 -16.78 -4.39
C PHE A 31 14.98 -17.75 -3.86
N PHE A 32 15.15 -19.06 -4.07
CA PHE A 32 14.21 -20.06 -3.57
C PHE A 32 14.35 -20.32 -2.07
N VAL A 33 15.57 -20.30 -1.51
CA VAL A 33 15.79 -20.47 -0.06
C VAL A 33 15.27 -19.26 0.71
N ALA A 34 15.55 -18.04 0.26
CA ALA A 34 15.10 -16.81 0.92
C ALA A 34 13.56 -16.67 0.98
N ARG A 35 12.81 -17.40 0.16
CA ARG A 35 11.34 -17.41 0.21
C ARG A 35 10.75 -18.32 1.29
N ASN A 36 11.53 -19.24 1.86
CA ASN A 36 11.00 -20.25 2.78
C ASN A 36 11.11 -19.89 4.28
N ASP A 37 11.70 -18.75 4.65
CA ASP A 37 11.93 -18.36 6.05
C ASP A 37 10.72 -17.68 6.74
N HIS A 38 9.49 -17.98 6.30
CA HIS A 38 8.25 -17.45 6.89
C HIS A 38 7.28 -18.52 7.39
N ALA A 39 7.79 -19.67 7.80
CA ALA A 39 7.05 -20.60 8.64
C ALA A 39 7.42 -20.36 10.11
N ASP A 40 6.41 -20.21 10.96
CA ASP A 40 6.50 -20.25 12.43
C ASP A 40 6.94 -18.97 13.15
N ARG A 41 6.12 -17.92 13.05
CA ARG A 41 5.92 -17.01 14.19
C ARG A 41 4.59 -17.31 14.86
N PRO A 42 4.55 -17.75 16.14
CA PRO A 42 3.29 -17.80 16.86
C PRO A 42 2.75 -16.38 16.99
N VAL A 43 1.58 -16.14 16.40
CA VAL A 43 0.82 -14.90 16.57
C VAL A 43 0.40 -14.83 18.04
N GLN A 44 1.10 -14.03 18.83
CA GLN A 44 0.62 -13.64 20.15
C GLN A 44 -0.58 -12.72 19.96
N THR A 45 -1.78 -13.27 20.05
CA THR A 45 -3.04 -12.51 20.05
C THR A 45 -3.13 -11.74 21.37
N THR A 46 -2.51 -10.57 21.43
CA THR A 46 -2.83 -9.60 22.47
C THR A 46 -4.09 -8.89 22.01
N ALA A 47 -5.23 -9.22 22.61
CA ALA A 47 -6.49 -8.52 22.36
C ALA A 47 -6.30 -7.04 22.68
N ALA A 48 -6.19 -6.20 21.65
CA ALA A 48 -6.22 -4.76 21.81
C ALA A 48 -7.61 -4.38 22.35
N THR A 49 -7.64 -3.83 23.57
CA THR A 49 -8.84 -3.18 24.11
C THR A 49 -9.17 -2.01 23.20
N GLN A 50 -10.24 -2.13 22.41
CA GLN A 50 -10.73 -1.01 21.61
C GLN A 50 -11.28 0.08 22.54
N PRO A 51 -10.94 1.36 22.34
CA PRO A 51 -11.63 2.44 23.02
C PRO A 51 -13.10 2.45 22.58
N ASN A 52 -13.99 2.31 23.54
CA ASN A 52 -15.42 2.41 23.37
C ASN A 52 -15.77 3.90 23.16
N TYR A 53 -15.90 4.33 21.90
CA TYR A 53 -16.40 5.67 21.59
C TYR A 53 -17.92 5.67 21.72
N VAL A 54 -18.41 6.31 22.78
CA VAL A 54 -19.83 6.55 23.01
C VAL A 54 -20.31 7.54 21.94
N ASN A 55 -21.07 7.06 20.96
CA ASN A 55 -21.77 7.91 20.00
C ASN A 55 -22.87 8.68 20.75
N ASN A 56 -22.55 9.89 21.23
CA ASN A 56 -23.58 10.86 21.60
C ASN A 56 -24.17 11.46 20.31
N ALA A 57 -25.20 10.81 19.77
CA ALA A 57 -26.11 11.43 18.82
C ALA A 57 -27.08 12.36 19.57
N PRO A 58 -27.39 13.57 19.08
CA PRO A 58 -28.44 14.39 19.68
C PRO A 58 -29.80 13.78 19.37
N ALA A 59 -30.56 13.46 20.43
CA ALA A 59 -31.97 13.10 20.30
C ALA A 59 -32.79 14.35 19.94
N ALA A 60 -33.46 14.32 18.79
CA ALA A 60 -34.50 15.27 18.45
C ALA A 60 -35.62 14.58 17.64
N GLY A 61 -36.82 14.60 18.22
CA GLY A 61 -38.07 14.80 17.48
C GLY A 61 -38.65 13.63 16.70
N ASP A 62 -39.61 12.96 17.33
CA ASP A 62 -40.66 12.15 16.70
C ASP A 62 -41.47 12.99 15.68
N THR A 63 -41.50 12.59 14.40
CA THR A 63 -42.66 12.84 13.51
C THR A 63 -42.68 11.84 12.34
N ASN A 64 -43.78 11.10 12.24
CA ASN A 64 -44.18 10.23 11.13
C ASN A 64 -43.86 10.78 9.71
N GLN A 65 -43.03 10.06 8.95
CA GLN A 65 -43.14 10.01 7.48
C GLN A 65 -42.87 8.60 6.96
N GLN A 66 -43.92 8.04 6.39
CA GLN A 66 -43.96 6.82 5.59
C GLN A 66 -43.23 7.11 4.27
N ALA A 67 -41.98 6.65 4.16
CA ALA A 67 -41.23 6.63 2.91
C ALA A 67 -40.71 5.21 2.67
N SER A 68 -41.03 4.68 1.50
CA SER A 68 -40.66 3.38 0.98
C SER A 68 -39.13 3.23 0.96
N ALA A 69 -38.56 2.66 2.01
CA ALA A 69 -37.16 2.24 2.01
C ALA A 69 -37.05 0.99 1.14
N MET A 70 -36.65 1.19 -0.12
CA MET A 70 -35.95 0.16 -0.89
C MET A 70 -34.79 -0.31 -0.01
N ALA A 71 -34.92 -1.51 0.54
CA ALA A 71 -33.87 -2.17 1.28
C ALA A 71 -32.70 -2.42 0.32
N SER A 72 -31.76 -1.48 0.25
CA SER A 72 -30.40 -1.78 -0.18
C SER A 72 -29.83 -2.72 0.85
N THR A 73 -29.78 -4.01 0.49
CA THR A 73 -29.04 -5.04 1.20
C THR A 73 -27.54 -4.76 1.07
N ASP A 74 -27.05 -3.67 1.66
CA ASP A 74 -25.61 -3.41 1.75
C ASP A 74 -25.06 -4.20 2.93
N THR A 75 -24.70 -5.45 2.64
CA THR A 75 -24.16 -6.43 3.59
C THR A 75 -22.72 -6.11 4.04
N LYS A 76 -22.33 -4.83 4.09
CA LYS A 76 -20.99 -4.36 4.45
C LYS A 76 -21.04 -3.36 5.61
N THR A 77 -21.67 -3.76 6.72
CA THR A 77 -21.88 -2.94 7.93
C THR A 77 -20.61 -2.66 8.75
N GLY A 78 -19.41 -2.75 8.17
CA GLY A 78 -18.14 -2.53 8.87
C GLY A 78 -17.04 -1.99 7.97
N PRO A 79 -15.93 -1.50 8.54
CA PRO A 79 -14.79 -1.00 7.78
C PRO A 79 -14.16 -2.11 6.94
N ILE A 80 -13.52 -1.74 5.83
CA ILE A 80 -12.68 -2.64 5.06
C ILE A 80 -11.42 -2.93 5.87
N THR A 81 -11.25 -4.19 6.29
CA THR A 81 -10.07 -4.63 7.04
C THR A 81 -9.08 -5.45 6.22
N ASP A 82 -9.46 -5.82 4.99
CA ASP A 82 -8.61 -6.57 4.08
C ASP A 82 -8.32 -5.74 2.82
N LEU A 83 -7.04 -5.46 2.59
CA LEU A 83 -6.56 -4.71 1.43
C LEU A 83 -6.95 -5.39 0.11
N SER A 84 -7.08 -6.73 0.09
CA SER A 84 -7.49 -7.49 -1.09
C SER A 84 -8.87 -7.09 -1.60
N THR A 85 -9.76 -6.63 -0.70
CA THR A 85 -11.09 -6.14 -1.07
C THR A 85 -10.98 -4.88 -1.94
N ILE A 86 -9.99 -4.03 -1.68
CA ILE A 86 -9.76 -2.79 -2.41
C ILE A 86 -9.06 -3.09 -3.73
N THR A 87 -8.02 -3.93 -3.73
CA THR A 87 -7.24 -4.29 -4.94
C THR A 87 -7.99 -5.20 -5.92
N ALA A 88 -9.07 -5.84 -5.47
CA ALA A 88 -10.01 -6.56 -6.33
C ALA A 88 -10.98 -5.62 -7.06
N SER A 89 -11.17 -4.39 -6.59
CA SER A 89 -12.01 -3.39 -7.24
C SER A 89 -11.20 -2.51 -8.20
N ASN A 90 -11.76 -2.30 -9.39
CA ASN A 90 -11.21 -1.42 -10.43
C ASN A 90 -12.16 -0.27 -10.80
N ASP A 91 -13.18 -0.03 -9.96
CA ASP A 91 -14.19 1.00 -10.13
C ASP A 91 -14.34 1.84 -8.85
N THR A 92 -15.42 2.61 -8.74
CA THR A 92 -15.74 3.46 -7.58
C THR A 92 -16.75 2.82 -6.62
N SER A 93 -17.00 1.51 -6.73
CA SER A 93 -18.01 0.80 -5.91
C SER A 93 -17.72 0.79 -4.42
N LEU A 94 -16.48 1.09 -4.01
CA LEU A 94 -16.07 1.14 -2.60
C LEU A 94 -15.97 2.58 -2.07
N VAL A 95 -16.24 3.60 -2.88
CA VAL A 95 -16.19 5.01 -2.46
C VAL A 95 -17.16 5.25 -1.30
N GLY A 96 -16.71 6.00 -0.30
CA GLY A 96 -17.45 6.30 0.93
C GLY A 96 -17.31 5.22 2.01
N ARG A 97 -16.67 4.07 1.73
CA ARG A 97 -16.42 3.06 2.76
C ARG A 97 -15.25 3.42 3.64
N ASP A 98 -15.43 3.16 4.93
CA ASP A 98 -14.37 3.20 5.93
C ASP A 98 -13.35 2.10 5.70
N VAL A 99 -12.10 2.38 6.04
CA VAL A 99 -10.95 1.49 5.89
C VAL A 99 -10.19 1.44 7.22
N ARG A 100 -9.86 0.24 7.66
CA ARG A 100 -9.03 -0.03 8.84
C ARG A 100 -8.10 -1.19 8.56
N LEU A 101 -6.93 -0.88 8.02
CA LEU A 101 -5.93 -1.86 7.63
C LEU A 101 -4.87 -1.98 8.72
N SER A 102 -4.34 -3.18 8.89
CA SER A 102 -3.26 -3.45 9.83
C SER A 102 -2.14 -4.21 9.15
N HIS A 103 -0.91 -3.91 9.55
CA HIS A 103 0.29 -4.55 9.03
C HIS A 103 0.42 -4.52 7.50
N VAL A 104 0.05 -3.40 6.86
CA VAL A 104 0.16 -3.28 5.40
C VAL A 104 1.53 -2.74 5.00
N PRO A 105 2.20 -3.39 4.03
CA PRO A 105 3.50 -2.94 3.59
C PRO A 105 3.40 -1.76 2.63
N VAL A 106 4.26 -0.77 2.85
CA VAL A 106 4.43 0.38 1.96
C VAL A 106 5.25 -0.06 0.75
N GLY A 107 4.68 0.10 -0.44
CA GLY A 107 5.25 -0.36 -1.71
C GLY A 107 6.22 0.61 -2.36
N ASP A 108 6.78 0.17 -3.50
CA ASP A 108 7.64 0.99 -4.34
C ASP A 108 6.86 2.10 -5.07
N GLY A 109 7.43 3.30 -5.16
CA GLY A 109 6.89 4.43 -5.93
C GLY A 109 7.40 5.79 -5.44
N LYS A 110 6.91 6.88 -6.05
CA LYS A 110 7.09 8.23 -5.50
C LYS A 110 6.42 8.25 -4.13
N ILE A 111 7.23 8.32 -3.08
CA ILE A 111 6.79 8.60 -1.71
C ILE A 111 6.97 10.11 -1.57
N GLY A 112 5.87 10.84 -1.63
CA GLY A 112 5.84 12.14 -0.98
C GLY A 112 5.52 11.90 0.49
N ASP A 113 5.92 12.83 1.36
CA ASP A 113 5.76 12.69 2.81
C ASP A 113 4.31 12.35 3.24
N ALA A 114 3.33 12.76 2.43
CA ALA A 114 1.92 12.49 2.68
C ALA A 114 1.16 11.81 1.52
N ASN A 115 1.87 11.24 0.54
CA ASN A 115 1.25 10.32 -0.41
C ASN A 115 2.18 9.19 -0.86
N PHE A 116 1.64 7.97 -0.87
CA PHE A 116 2.42 6.77 -1.13
C PHE A 116 1.52 5.62 -1.61
N TRP A 117 2.15 4.50 -1.96
CA TRP A 117 1.46 3.28 -2.36
C TRP A 117 1.59 2.22 -1.26
N ILE A 118 0.50 1.52 -0.97
CA ILE A 118 0.51 0.26 -0.22
C ILE A 118 0.26 -0.90 -1.18
N HIS A 119 0.67 -2.11 -0.82
CA HIS A 119 0.45 -3.29 -1.66
C HIS A 119 -0.09 -4.48 -0.88
N ASP A 120 -0.89 -5.31 -1.55
CA ASP A 120 -1.31 -6.60 -1.04
C ASP A 120 -0.25 -7.69 -1.26
N ALA A 121 -0.50 -8.89 -0.74
CA ALA A 121 0.40 -10.04 -0.89
C ALA A 121 0.64 -10.48 -2.35
N THR A 122 -0.21 -10.05 -3.29
CA THR A 122 -0.07 -10.32 -4.72
C THR A 122 0.72 -9.24 -5.45
N GLY A 123 1.09 -8.15 -4.76
CA GLY A 123 1.80 -7.00 -5.29
C GLY A 123 0.90 -5.96 -5.97
N LYS A 124 -0.43 -6.10 -5.90
CA LYS A 124 -1.35 -5.06 -6.38
C LYS A 124 -1.33 -3.87 -5.44
N LYS A 125 -1.38 -2.67 -6.01
CA LYS A 125 -1.15 -1.43 -5.28
C LYS A 125 -2.44 -0.63 -5.07
N VAL A 126 -2.52 0.05 -3.93
CA VAL A 126 -3.55 1.06 -3.61
C VAL A 126 -2.85 2.37 -3.27
N TYR A 127 -3.35 3.46 -3.82
CA TYR A 127 -2.81 4.79 -3.55
C TYR A 127 -3.39 5.34 -2.25
N VAL A 128 -2.54 5.94 -1.43
CA VAL A 128 -2.87 6.53 -0.13
C VAL A 128 -2.50 7.99 -0.13
N VAL A 129 -3.41 8.82 0.36
CA VAL A 129 -3.20 10.25 0.63
C VAL A 129 -3.42 10.48 2.12
N LEU A 130 -2.41 10.97 2.84
CA LEU A 130 -2.52 11.28 4.26
C LEU A 130 -3.18 12.65 4.47
N ASN A 131 -4.12 12.68 5.40
CA ASN A 131 -4.64 13.91 5.99
C ASN A 131 -3.69 14.39 7.10
N GLU A 132 -2.53 14.92 6.73
CA GLU A 132 -1.64 15.51 7.73
C GLU A 132 -1.79 17.01 7.82
N VAL A 133 -1.63 17.52 9.03
CA VAL A 133 -1.32 18.92 9.26
C VAL A 133 0.21 19.01 9.28
N ALA A 134 0.79 19.82 8.40
CA ALA A 134 2.23 20.07 8.39
C ALA A 134 2.72 20.46 9.80
N THR A 135 3.85 19.91 10.23
CA THR A 135 4.43 20.28 11.52
C THR A 135 4.85 21.76 11.45
N PRO A 136 4.33 22.65 12.33
CA PRO A 136 4.67 24.07 12.28
C PRO A 136 6.18 24.29 12.45
N GLY A 137 6.79 25.00 11.50
CA GLY A 137 8.21 25.36 11.56
C GLY A 137 9.17 24.35 10.90
N THR A 138 8.68 23.23 10.35
CA THR A 138 9.48 22.31 9.53
C THR A 138 9.13 22.48 8.04
N PRO A 139 10.12 22.54 7.12
CA PRO A 139 9.88 22.83 5.70
C PRO A 139 8.96 21.84 4.98
N THR A 140 8.90 20.57 5.42
CA THR A 140 8.14 19.53 4.68
C THR A 140 7.63 18.37 5.56
N GLU A 141 8.10 18.22 6.80
CA GLU A 141 7.78 17.02 7.60
C GLU A 141 6.33 17.05 8.13
N GLY A 142 5.59 16.03 7.75
CA GLY A 142 4.33 15.64 8.36
C GLY A 142 4.48 15.17 9.81
N ARG A 143 3.38 14.68 10.41
CA ARG A 143 3.43 14.08 11.75
C ARG A 143 3.81 12.59 11.69
N VAL A 144 3.70 11.98 10.52
CA VAL A 144 3.96 10.57 10.26
C VAL A 144 5.09 10.46 9.24
N ASP A 145 6.20 9.86 9.65
CA ASP A 145 7.31 9.54 8.77
C ASP A 145 7.09 8.15 8.15
N VAL A 146 6.56 8.09 6.92
CA VAL A 146 6.29 6.84 6.20
C VAL A 146 7.41 6.59 5.19
N ASN A 147 8.19 5.53 5.42
CA ASN A 147 9.30 5.15 4.56
C ASN A 147 8.98 3.93 3.68
N LYS A 148 9.72 3.82 2.56
CA LYS A 148 9.65 2.62 1.71
C LYS A 148 10.02 1.38 2.53
N GLY A 149 9.22 0.32 2.39
CA GLY A 149 9.45 -0.95 3.09
C GLY A 149 8.99 -0.95 4.55
N SER A 150 8.53 0.19 5.09
CA SER A 150 7.85 0.22 6.36
C SER A 150 6.54 -0.56 6.31
N VAL A 151 6.14 -1.06 7.46
CA VAL A 151 4.82 -1.64 7.67
C VAL A 151 4.00 -0.66 8.49
N ILE A 152 2.75 -0.42 8.08
CA ILE A 152 1.88 0.56 8.73
C ILE A 152 0.52 -0.04 9.13
N ASP A 153 -0.05 0.53 10.18
CA ASP A 153 -1.48 0.48 10.45
C ASP A 153 -2.13 1.76 9.89
N LEU A 154 -3.29 1.63 9.26
CA LEU A 154 -3.94 2.72 8.54
C LEU A 154 -5.45 2.78 8.82
N VAL A 155 -5.94 4.00 9.07
CA VAL A 155 -7.37 4.31 9.18
C VAL A 155 -7.71 5.39 8.16
N GLY A 156 -8.77 5.14 7.38
CA GLY A 156 -9.07 5.91 6.18
C GLY A 156 -10.53 5.84 5.73
N THR A 157 -10.83 6.59 4.69
CA THR A 157 -12.04 6.46 3.85
C THR A 157 -11.65 6.33 2.39
N ILE A 158 -12.45 5.60 1.59
CA ILE A 158 -12.21 5.51 0.15
C ILE A 158 -12.83 6.69 -0.57
N HIS A 159 -12.04 7.35 -1.41
CA HIS A 159 -12.46 8.49 -2.22
C HIS A 159 -12.29 8.19 -3.72
N ALA A 160 -13.13 8.83 -4.54
CA ALA A 160 -13.01 8.74 -5.98
C ALA A 160 -11.84 9.58 -6.47
N ALA A 161 -10.98 9.02 -7.32
CA ALA A 161 -9.85 9.77 -7.88
C ALA A 161 -10.30 10.93 -8.79
N SER A 162 -11.50 10.83 -9.36
CA SER A 162 -12.10 11.91 -10.17
C SER A 162 -12.38 13.19 -9.38
N GLU A 163 -12.48 13.12 -8.05
CA GLU A 163 -12.73 14.28 -7.17
C GLU A 163 -11.43 15.03 -6.81
N GLY A 164 -10.27 14.46 -7.15
CA GLY A 164 -8.97 14.96 -6.71
C GLY A 164 -8.71 14.70 -5.22
N ALA A 165 -7.55 15.15 -4.74
CA ALA A 165 -7.21 15.10 -3.33
C ALA A 165 -8.00 16.18 -2.54
N PRO A 166 -8.46 15.91 -1.29
CA PRO A 166 -9.21 16.88 -0.52
C PRO A 166 -8.38 18.11 -0.17
N LYS A 167 -9.03 19.27 0.00
CA LYS A 167 -8.34 20.49 0.42
C LYS A 167 -7.72 20.27 1.80
N GLY A 168 -6.41 20.48 1.94
CA GLY A 168 -5.69 20.28 3.19
C GLY A 168 -5.10 18.88 3.38
N ALA A 169 -5.26 17.97 2.42
CA ALA A 169 -4.39 16.80 2.33
C ALA A 169 -2.94 17.27 2.17
N ALA A 170 -2.06 16.84 3.07
CA ALA A 170 -0.67 17.27 3.03
C ALA A 170 -0.01 16.77 1.76
N ALA A 171 0.39 17.72 0.93
CA ALA A 171 1.70 17.82 0.33
C ALA A 171 1.76 19.29 -0.10
N GLY A 172 2.90 19.95 0.11
CA GLY A 172 3.11 21.31 -0.35
C GLY A 172 2.56 21.47 -1.78
N SER A 173 1.64 22.41 -1.95
CA SER A 173 0.80 22.60 -3.15
C SER A 173 -0.30 21.54 -3.31
N GLN A 174 -1.52 22.01 -3.10
CA GLN A 174 -2.83 21.40 -3.34
C GLN A 174 -3.07 21.05 -4.84
N THR A 175 -2.10 20.47 -5.53
CA THR A 175 -2.08 20.37 -7.00
C THR A 175 -1.34 19.16 -7.57
N ASP A 176 -0.69 18.30 -6.79
CA ASP A 176 -0.13 17.07 -7.37
C ASP A 176 -1.31 16.21 -7.87
N PRO A 177 -1.49 16.04 -9.19
CA PRO A 177 -2.63 15.30 -9.71
C PRO A 177 -2.49 13.85 -9.26
N LEU A 178 -3.61 13.27 -8.82
CA LEU A 178 -3.66 11.84 -8.52
C LEU A 178 -3.12 11.04 -9.71
N PRO A 179 -2.40 9.93 -9.47
CA PRO A 179 -1.83 9.14 -10.55
C PRO A 179 -2.88 8.72 -11.58
N LYS A 180 -2.53 8.83 -12.87
CA LYS A 180 -3.42 8.39 -13.95
C LYS A 180 -3.72 6.88 -13.80
N GLY A 181 -4.96 6.49 -14.08
CA GLY A 181 -5.40 5.09 -14.02
C GLY A 181 -5.84 4.60 -12.63
N VAL A 182 -5.81 5.47 -11.62
CA VAL A 182 -6.42 5.19 -10.31
C VAL A 182 -7.90 5.59 -10.38
N ALA A 183 -8.81 4.65 -10.07
CA ALA A 183 -10.25 4.93 -9.97
C ALA A 183 -10.63 5.47 -8.58
N GLN A 184 -9.98 4.93 -7.55
CA GLN A 184 -10.23 5.25 -6.15
C GLN A 184 -8.93 5.17 -5.32
N TYR A 185 -8.87 5.93 -4.23
CA TYR A 185 -7.72 5.98 -3.33
C TYR A 185 -8.20 5.99 -1.88
N ILE A 186 -7.29 5.74 -0.94
CA ILE A 186 -7.58 5.86 0.49
C ILE A 186 -7.15 7.25 0.94
N TYR A 187 -8.11 8.02 1.45
CA TYR A 187 -7.83 9.23 2.22
C TYR A 187 -7.66 8.83 3.69
N ALA A 188 -6.42 8.80 4.16
CA ALA A 188 -6.07 8.29 5.48
C ALA A 188 -6.12 9.41 6.53
N GLN A 189 -6.95 9.24 7.56
CA GLN A 189 -6.95 10.13 8.72
C GLN A 189 -5.82 9.78 9.71
N SER A 190 -5.30 8.55 9.67
CA SER A 190 -4.19 8.13 10.50
C SER A 190 -3.36 7.05 9.80
N ALA A 191 -2.05 7.18 9.92
CA ALA A 191 -1.10 6.12 9.61
C ALA A 191 -0.10 6.01 10.78
N LYS A 192 0.26 4.78 11.13
CA LYS A 192 1.25 4.49 12.18
C LYS A 192 2.23 3.45 11.68
N VAL A 193 3.52 3.78 11.68
CA VAL A 193 4.58 2.81 11.43
C VAL A 193 4.65 1.83 12.59
N VAL A 194 4.64 0.53 12.29
CA VAL A 194 4.70 -0.55 13.28
C VAL A 194 6.03 -1.31 13.26
N SER A 195 6.85 -1.15 12.22
CA SER A 195 8.20 -1.71 12.10
C SER A 195 9.03 -1.01 11.04
#